data_AF-A0A9E2KPJ3-F1
#
_entry.id   AF-A0A9E2KPJ3-F1
#
_cell.length_a   1.000
_cell.length_b   1.000
_cell.length_c   1.000
_cell.angle_alpha   90.00
_cell.angle_beta   90.00
_cell.angle_gamma   90.00
#
_symmetry.space_group_name_H-M   'P 1'
#
loop_
_entity.id
_entity.type
_entity.pdbx_description
1 polymer ?
#
loop_
_entity_poly.entity_id
_entity_poly.type
_entity_poly.pdbx_seq_one_letter_code
_entity_poly.pdbx_strand_id
1 'polypeptide(L)'
;MSFILAFDFGLNSVGTAIGNTVTRTVRPLKALRAKQGKVADEALASLIKEWQPQLLVVGLPLNMDGSAMTVTPAAKRFAKRLEQSFKLPVELIDERLTTKEAKAMLFAQGGYRALAHGKGDIDNLSAALILETYLDEH
;
A
#
# COMPACT_ATOMS: atom_id res chain seq x y z
N MET A 1 3.79 20.10 -0.45
CA MET A 1 3.75 18.95 0.48
C MET A 1 4.22 17.71 -0.27
N SER A 2 4.75 16.69 0.38
CA SER A 2 5.55 15.62 -0.26
C SER A 2 5.10 14.20 0.12
N PHE A 3 3.89 14.05 0.66
CA PHE A 3 3.42 12.79 1.20
C PHE A 3 2.61 11.97 0.19
N ILE A 4 2.84 10.66 0.20
CA ILE A 4 2.11 9.65 -0.59
C ILE A 4 1.55 8.62 0.39
N LEU A 5 0.31 8.21 0.19
CA LEU A 5 -0.35 7.20 1.02
C LEU A 5 -0.58 5.93 0.20
N ALA A 6 -0.10 4.80 0.69
CA ALA A 6 -0.22 3.53 0.00
C ALA A 6 -1.20 2.58 0.70
N PHE A 7 -1.84 1.73 -0.09
CA PHE A 7 -2.81 0.73 0.34
C PHE A 7 -2.48 -0.66 -0.21
N ASP A 8 -2.40 -1.65 0.67
CA ASP A 8 -2.40 -3.08 0.34
C ASP A 8 -3.83 -3.59 0.39
N PHE A 9 -4.42 -3.93 -0.76
CA PHE A 9 -5.84 -4.26 -0.83
C PHE A 9 -6.13 -5.72 -0.43
N GLY A 10 -6.84 -5.89 0.70
CA GLY A 10 -7.38 -7.17 1.12
C GLY A 10 -8.90 -7.14 1.35
N LEU A 11 -9.53 -8.32 1.25
CA LEU A 11 -10.98 -8.44 1.41
C LEU A 11 -11.47 -8.21 2.86
N ASN A 12 -10.61 -8.50 3.84
CA ASN A 12 -10.92 -8.38 5.28
C ASN A 12 -10.17 -7.23 5.97
N SER A 13 -9.09 -6.76 5.37
CA SER A 13 -8.24 -5.68 5.88
C SER A 13 -7.54 -5.01 4.70
N VAL A 14 -7.31 -3.72 4.79
CA VAL A 14 -6.49 -2.96 3.85
C VAL A 14 -5.31 -2.40 4.62
N GLY A 15 -4.10 -2.89 4.31
CA GLY A 15 -2.87 -2.35 4.89
C GLY A 15 -2.66 -0.91 4.45
N THR A 16 -2.04 -0.08 5.28
CA THR A 16 -1.79 1.32 4.94
C THR A 16 -0.34 1.71 5.25
N ALA A 17 0.21 2.64 4.48
CA ALA A 17 1.53 3.21 4.73
C ALA A 17 1.60 4.66 4.26
N ILE A 18 2.53 5.41 4.84
CA ILE A 18 2.83 6.78 4.45
C ILE A 18 4.29 6.90 4.03
N GLY A 19 4.54 7.63 2.96
CA GLY A 19 5.86 7.87 2.41
C GLY A 19 6.09 9.34 2.18
N ASN A 20 7.32 9.79 2.32
CA ASN A 20 7.73 11.15 2.02
C ASN A 20 8.73 11.13 0.85
N THR A 21 8.38 11.80 -0.24
CA THR A 21 9.20 11.82 -1.47
C THR A 21 10.51 12.60 -1.30
N VAL A 22 10.58 13.56 -0.37
CA VAL A 22 11.79 14.36 -0.14
C VAL A 22 12.83 13.58 0.64
N THR A 23 12.43 12.92 1.73
CA THR A 23 13.33 12.15 2.58
C THR A 23 13.51 10.70 2.10
N ARG A 24 12.72 10.27 1.12
CA ARG A 24 12.62 8.88 0.63
C ARG A 24 12.45 7.88 1.78
N THR A 25 11.58 8.23 2.73
CA THR A 25 11.28 7.39 3.90
C THR A 25 9.84 6.90 3.82
N VAL A 26 9.64 5.63 4.17
CA VAL A 26 8.32 4.99 4.26
C VAL A 26 8.09 4.49 5.68
N ARG A 27 6.85 4.56 6.15
CA ARG A 27 6.42 4.01 7.43
C ARG A 27 5.07 3.30 7.29
N PRO A 28 4.91 2.07 7.79
CA PRO A 28 3.60 1.44 7.88
C PRO A 28 2.69 2.24 8.82
N LEU A 29 1.40 2.24 8.51
CA LEU A 29 0.34 2.78 9.34
C LEU A 29 -0.61 1.64 9.76
N LYS A 30 -1.61 1.98 10.57
CA LYS A 30 -2.61 1.00 11.02
C LYS A 30 -3.49 0.57 9.84
N ALA A 31 -3.58 -0.74 9.61
CA ALA A 31 -4.50 -1.29 8.62
C ALA A 31 -5.96 -0.93 8.92
N LEU A 32 -6.73 -0.70 7.86
CA LEU A 32 -8.15 -0.41 7.93
C LEU A 32 -8.95 -1.71 7.81
N ARG A 33 -9.94 -1.90 8.68
CA ARG A 33 -10.85 -3.05 8.58
C ARG A 33 -11.65 -2.95 7.28
N ALA A 34 -11.71 -4.06 6.54
CA ALA A 34 -12.55 -4.19 5.37
C ALA A 34 -13.59 -5.30 5.58
N LYS A 35 -14.74 -5.17 4.91
CA LYS A 35 -15.73 -6.24 4.78
C LYS A 35 -16.00 -6.47 3.31
N GLN A 36 -15.60 -7.62 2.79
CA GLN A 36 -15.70 -7.95 1.35
C GLN A 36 -15.06 -6.87 0.46
N GLY A 37 -13.88 -6.37 0.87
CA GLY A 37 -13.13 -5.33 0.15
C GLY A 37 -13.69 -3.92 0.29
N LYS A 38 -14.72 -3.71 1.12
CA LYS A 38 -15.24 -2.38 1.42
C LYS A 38 -14.67 -1.88 2.74
N VAL A 39 -13.92 -0.78 2.66
CA VAL A 39 -13.50 0.03 3.81
C VAL A 39 -14.51 1.14 4.06
N ALA A 40 -14.69 1.55 5.32
CA ALA A 40 -15.54 2.67 5.70
C ALA A 40 -14.96 4.01 5.19
N ASP A 41 -15.82 4.89 4.65
CA ASP A 41 -15.37 6.17 4.08
C ASP A 41 -14.78 7.09 5.16
N GLU A 42 -15.30 7.03 6.38
CA GLU A 42 -14.82 7.83 7.52
C GLU A 42 -13.39 7.49 7.88
N ALA A 43 -13.01 6.21 7.79
CA ALA A 43 -11.66 5.74 8.09
C ALA A 43 -10.66 6.23 7.03
N LEU A 44 -11.05 6.19 5.74
CA LEU A 44 -10.23 6.70 4.64
C LEU A 44 -10.10 8.23 4.71
N ALA A 45 -11.22 8.93 4.93
CA ALA A 45 -11.25 10.38 5.07
C ALA A 45 -10.39 10.87 6.24
N SER A 46 -10.38 10.13 7.36
CA SER A 46 -9.53 10.44 8.51
C SER A 46 -8.05 10.38 8.16
N LEU A 47 -7.59 9.32 7.50
CA LEU A 47 -6.19 9.20 7.05
C LEU A 47 -5.80 10.30 6.06
N ILE A 48 -6.66 10.57 5.08
CA ILE A 48 -6.38 11.59 4.05
C ILE A 48 -6.34 12.99 4.68
N LYS A 49 -7.23 13.28 5.63
CA LYS A 49 -7.24 14.56 6.34
C LYS A 49 -6.01 14.74 7.24
N GLU A 50 -5.59 13.66 7.92
CA GLU A 50 -4.44 13.66 8.81
C GLU A 50 -3.13 13.88 8.04
N TRP A 51 -2.92 13.11 6.97
CA TRP A 51 -1.64 13.07 6.26
C TRP A 51 -1.55 14.00 5.06
N GLN A 52 -2.69 14.49 4.55
CA GLN A 52 -2.78 15.35 3.37
C GLN A 52 -1.92 14.87 2.19
N PRO A 53 -2.05 13.61 1.76
CA PRO A 53 -1.24 13.08 0.69
C PRO A 53 -1.57 13.75 -0.64
N GLN A 54 -0.57 13.87 -1.50
CA GLN A 54 -0.76 14.37 -2.86
C GLN A 54 -1.08 13.26 -3.87
N LEU A 55 -0.73 12.02 -3.52
CA LEU A 55 -0.94 10.84 -4.33
C LEU A 55 -1.35 9.68 -3.44
N LEU A 56 -2.26 8.85 -3.96
CA LEU A 56 -2.59 7.57 -3.38
C LEU A 56 -2.01 6.45 -4.26
N VAL A 57 -1.41 5.44 -3.65
CA VAL A 57 -0.90 4.26 -4.35
C VAL A 57 -1.69 3.05 -3.87
N VAL A 58 -2.20 2.25 -4.78
CA VAL A 58 -2.91 1.00 -4.45
C VAL A 58 -2.14 -0.13 -5.10
N GLY A 59 -1.76 -1.11 -4.30
CA GLY A 59 -1.15 -2.31 -4.87
C GLY A 59 -2.17 -3.12 -5.68
N LEU A 60 -1.67 -3.68 -6.77
CA LEU A 60 -2.41 -4.45 -7.75
C LEU A 60 -1.96 -5.91 -7.65
N PRO A 61 -2.75 -6.77 -7.00
CA PRO A 61 -2.42 -8.19 -6.87
C PRO A 61 -2.49 -8.85 -8.24
N LEU A 62 -1.40 -9.45 -8.69
CA LEU A 62 -1.27 -10.17 -9.96
C LEU A 62 -0.57 -11.51 -9.72
N ASN A 63 -0.84 -12.49 -10.59
CA ASN A 63 -0.10 -13.74 -10.63
C ASN A 63 1.34 -13.49 -11.13
N MET A 64 2.26 -14.43 -10.92
CA MET A 64 3.67 -14.28 -11.32
C MET A 64 3.88 -13.99 -12.81
N ASP A 65 3.00 -14.54 -13.66
CA ASP A 65 3.00 -14.31 -15.12
C ASP A 65 2.38 -12.95 -15.53
N GLY A 66 1.96 -12.12 -14.56
CA GLY A 66 1.31 -10.83 -14.79
C GLY A 66 -0.20 -10.92 -15.03
N SER A 67 -0.78 -12.13 -15.04
CA SER A 67 -2.23 -12.29 -15.20
C SER A 67 -3.00 -11.86 -13.95
N ALA A 68 -4.26 -11.47 -14.13
CA ALA A 68 -5.10 -11.00 -13.03
C ALA A 68 -5.47 -12.14 -12.06
N MET A 69 -5.36 -11.89 -10.77
CA MET A 69 -5.95 -12.70 -9.71
C MET A 69 -7.45 -12.43 -9.56
N THR A 70 -8.16 -13.32 -8.86
CA THR A 70 -9.59 -13.16 -8.55
C THR A 70 -9.91 -11.84 -7.82
N VAL A 71 -8.96 -11.34 -7.03
CA VAL A 71 -9.09 -10.11 -6.23
C VAL A 71 -8.71 -8.84 -7.01
N THR A 72 -7.97 -8.94 -8.12
CA THR A 72 -7.50 -7.80 -8.93
C THR A 72 -8.62 -6.85 -9.37
N PRO A 73 -9.78 -7.34 -9.86
CA PRO A 73 -10.87 -6.44 -10.22
C PRO A 73 -11.42 -5.66 -9.03
N ALA A 74 -11.39 -6.23 -7.82
CA ALA A 74 -11.82 -5.56 -6.61
C ALA A 74 -10.83 -4.47 -6.18
N ALA A 75 -9.52 -4.72 -6.27
CA ALA A 75 -8.48 -3.72 -6.05
C ALA A 75 -8.62 -2.52 -7.02
N LYS A 76 -8.84 -2.78 -8.31
CA LYS A 76 -9.08 -1.72 -9.32
C LYS A 76 -10.33 -0.89 -8.99
N ARG A 77 -11.42 -1.52 -8.54
CA ARG A 77 -12.63 -0.80 -8.10
C ARG A 77 -12.38 0.04 -6.86
N PHE A 78 -11.57 -0.47 -5.92
CA PHE A 78 -11.16 0.29 -4.74
C PHE A 78 -10.36 1.53 -5.12
N ALA A 79 -9.35 1.41 -5.99
CA ALA A 79 -8.58 2.54 -6.49
C ALA A 79 -9.46 3.59 -7.18
N LYS A 80 -10.37 3.17 -8.07
CA LYS A 80 -11.33 4.08 -8.72
C LYS A 80 -12.24 4.79 -7.72
N ARG A 81 -12.69 4.09 -6.68
CA ARG A 81 -13.49 4.70 -5.61
C ARG A 81 -12.69 5.77 -4.86
N LEU A 82 -11.42 5.51 -4.53
CA LEU A 82 -10.57 6.51 -3.88
C LEU A 82 -10.44 7.79 -4.71
N GLU A 83 -10.15 7.64 -6.01
CA GLU A 83 -10.05 8.76 -6.95
C GLU A 83 -11.37 9.56 -7.00
N GLN A 84 -12.50 8.87 -7.09
CA GLN A 84 -13.82 9.50 -7.17
C GLN A 84 -14.22 10.22 -5.88
N SER A 85 -13.96 9.62 -4.72
CA SER A 85 -14.37 10.15 -3.41
C SER A 85 -13.49 11.31 -2.95
N PHE A 86 -12.17 11.23 -3.17
CA PHE A 86 -11.21 12.15 -2.58
C PHE A 86 -10.58 13.13 -3.57
N LYS A 87 -10.83 12.95 -4.88
CA LYS A 87 -10.28 13.82 -5.95
C LYS A 87 -8.76 13.93 -5.92
N LEU A 88 -8.09 12.87 -5.48
CA LEU A 88 -6.64 12.73 -5.50
C LEU A 88 -6.25 11.78 -6.64
N PRO A 89 -5.08 11.99 -7.27
CA PRO A 89 -4.55 11.02 -8.21
C PRO A 89 -4.34 9.68 -7.50
N VAL A 90 -4.60 8.60 -8.21
CA VAL A 90 -4.42 7.23 -7.72
C VAL A 90 -3.62 6.43 -8.74
N GLU A 91 -2.53 5.84 -8.28
CA GLU A 91 -1.70 4.96 -9.10
C GLU A 91 -1.77 3.51 -8.62
N LEU A 92 -1.64 2.58 -9.57
CA LEU A 92 -1.63 1.15 -9.30
C LEU A 92 -0.20 0.63 -9.42
N ILE A 93 0.27 -0.10 -8.41
CA ILE A 93 1.60 -0.71 -8.42
C ILE A 93 1.49 -2.23 -8.43
N ASP A 94 2.30 -2.87 -9.27
CA ASP A 94 2.37 -4.31 -9.38
C ASP A 94 2.92 -4.96 -8.10
N GLU A 95 2.10 -5.79 -7.45
CA GLU A 95 2.46 -6.42 -6.17
C GLU A 95 3.30 -7.71 -6.31
N ARG A 96 3.70 -8.14 -7.51
CA ARG A 96 4.41 -9.44 -7.72
C ARG A 96 5.69 -9.59 -6.91
N LEU A 97 6.36 -8.50 -6.54
CA LEU A 97 7.57 -8.50 -5.71
C LEU A 97 7.29 -8.60 -4.19
N THR A 98 6.02 -8.63 -3.77
CA THR A 98 5.62 -8.61 -2.35
C THR A 98 5.20 -10.00 -1.81
N THR A 99 5.47 -11.08 -2.54
CA THR A 99 5.19 -12.45 -2.07
C THR A 99 5.98 -12.79 -0.80
N LYS A 100 5.54 -13.79 -0.03
CA LYS A 100 6.24 -14.21 1.19
C LYS A 100 7.70 -14.57 0.93
N GLU A 101 8.01 -15.25 -0.17
CA GLU A 101 9.40 -15.57 -0.51
C GLU A 101 10.21 -14.32 -0.90
N ALA A 102 9.65 -13.43 -1.73
CA ALA A 102 10.34 -12.20 -2.13
C ALA A 102 10.59 -11.27 -0.92
N LYS A 103 9.59 -11.14 -0.03
CA LYS A 103 9.72 -10.45 1.26
C LYS A 103 10.81 -11.06 2.12
N ALA A 104 10.86 -12.39 2.24
CA ALA A 104 11.87 -13.08 3.04
C ALA A 104 13.29 -12.90 2.46
N MET A 105 13.45 -12.93 1.13
CA MET A 105 14.74 -12.72 0.47
C MET A 105 15.23 -11.28 0.62
N LEU A 106 14.36 -10.30 0.45
CA LEU A 106 14.71 -8.89 0.60
C LEU A 106 15.06 -8.54 2.06
N PHE A 107 14.38 -9.15 3.04
CA PHE A 107 14.72 -9.05 4.46
C PHE A 107 16.12 -9.64 4.76
N ALA A 108 16.45 -10.77 4.12
CA ALA A 108 17.74 -11.46 4.31
C ALA A 108 18.93 -10.71 3.68
N GLN A 109 18.70 -9.89 2.65
CA GLN A 109 19.75 -9.14 1.93
C GLN A 109 20.06 -7.77 2.54
N GLY A 110 19.52 -7.45 3.73
CA GLY A 110 19.63 -6.11 4.32
C GLY A 110 18.80 -5.05 3.59
N GLY A 111 17.91 -5.49 2.69
CA GLY A 111 16.85 -4.67 2.14
C GLY A 111 15.93 -4.21 3.25
N TYR A 112 15.38 -3.00 3.08
CA TYR A 112 14.42 -2.35 3.98
C TYR A 112 15.03 -1.69 5.23
N ARG A 113 15.64 -0.51 5.03
CA ARG A 113 16.14 0.35 6.12
C ARG A 113 15.08 0.69 7.18
N ALA A 114 13.79 0.64 6.84
CA ALA A 114 12.68 0.91 7.75
C ALA A 114 12.27 -0.29 8.65
N LEU A 115 12.66 -1.52 8.30
CA LEU A 115 12.30 -2.73 9.06
C LEU A 115 13.18 -2.98 10.29
N ALA A 116 14.28 -2.24 10.43
CA ALA A 116 15.21 -2.37 11.54
C ALA A 116 14.63 -1.95 12.91
N HIS A 117 13.45 -1.31 12.96
CA HIS A 117 12.89 -0.72 14.18
C HIS A 117 11.66 -1.41 14.78
N GLY A 118 11.18 -2.56 14.26
CA GLY A 118 9.96 -3.18 14.80
C GLY A 118 9.90 -4.69 14.62
N LYS A 119 10.34 -5.43 15.65
CA LYS A 119 10.35 -6.91 15.68
C LYS A 119 8.94 -7.55 15.84
N GLY A 120 7.86 -6.76 15.77
CA GLY A 120 6.52 -7.17 16.21
C GLY A 120 5.40 -7.14 15.16
N ASP A 121 5.55 -6.43 14.04
CA ASP A 121 4.43 -6.15 13.12
C ASP A 121 4.73 -6.57 11.68
N ILE A 122 5.13 -7.83 11.48
CA ILE A 122 5.38 -8.36 10.12
C ILE A 122 4.10 -8.33 9.26
N ASP A 123 2.93 -8.44 9.90
CA ASP A 123 1.64 -8.59 9.20
C ASP A 123 1.13 -7.31 8.50
N ASN A 124 1.67 -6.12 8.80
CA ASN A 124 1.22 -4.84 8.19
C ASN A 124 2.25 -4.21 7.23
N LEU A 125 3.28 -4.95 6.82
CA LEU A 125 4.38 -4.38 6.03
C LEU A 125 4.09 -4.25 4.53
N SER A 126 3.12 -4.98 3.99
CA SER A 126 2.85 -5.00 2.55
C SER A 126 2.62 -3.60 1.95
N ALA A 127 1.85 -2.74 2.61
CA ALA A 127 1.59 -1.39 2.11
C ALA A 127 2.84 -0.51 2.10
N ALA A 128 3.75 -0.71 3.07
CA ALA A 128 5.04 -0.03 3.08
C ALA A 128 5.91 -0.51 1.93
N LEU A 129 5.90 -1.81 1.63
CA LEU A 129 6.65 -2.39 0.52
C LEU A 129 6.16 -1.93 -0.85
N ILE A 130 4.83 -1.87 -1.02
CA ILE A 130 4.20 -1.27 -2.21
C ILE A 130 4.70 0.16 -2.40
N LEU A 131 4.77 0.93 -1.31
CA LEU A 131 5.18 2.32 -1.38
C LEU A 131 6.69 2.50 -1.60
N GLU A 132 7.53 1.66 -1.00
CA GLU A 132 8.97 1.66 -1.29
C GLU A 132 9.23 1.30 -2.76
N THR A 133 8.53 0.28 -3.29
CA THR A 133 8.62 -0.08 -4.71
C THR A 133 8.21 1.09 -5.60
N TYR A 134 7.09 1.76 -5.29
CA TYR A 134 6.66 2.95 -6.01
C TYR A 134 7.74 4.05 -6.03
N LEU A 135 8.32 4.35 -4.86
CA LEU A 135 9.36 5.36 -4.73
C LEU A 135 10.64 4.97 -5.46
N ASP A 136 11.00 3.69 -5.53
CA ASP A 136 12.22 3.25 -6.24
C ASP A 136 12.07 3.22 -7.75
N GLU A 137 10.85 3.03 -8.26
CA GLU A 137 10.53 3.13 -9.70
C GLU A 137 10.44 4.58 -10.21
N HIS A 138 10.41 5.58 -9.31
CA HIS A 138 10.19 7.02 -9.63
C HIS A 138 11.19 7.98 -8.96
#